data_AF-A0A534KSC8-F1
#
_entry.id   AF-A0A534KSC8-F1
#
_cell.length_a   1.000
_cell.length_b   1.000
_cell.length_c   1.000
_cell.angle_alpha   90.00
_cell.angle_beta   90.00
_cell.angle_gamma   90.00
#
_symmetry.space_group_name_H-M   'P 1'
#
loop_
_entity.id
_entity.type
_entity.pdbx_description
1 polymer ?
#
loop_
_entity_poly.entity_id
_entity_poly.type
_entity_poly.pdbx_seq_one_letter_code
_entity_poly.pdbx_strand_id
1 'polypeptide(L)' 'QATFKNRKAVEECLADEILMAAKGDMQSSAIAKKEELERIASSAR' A
#
# COMPACT_ATOMS: atom_id res chain seq x y z
N GLN A 1 -1.32 5.78 -4.70
CA GLN A 1 -1.31 6.17 -6.13
C GLN A 1 0.16 6.21 -6.58
N ALA A 2 0.71 5.05 -6.97
CA ALA A 2 2.17 4.89 -7.16
C ALA A 2 2.64 5.04 -8.62
N THR A 3 1.75 4.83 -9.59
CA THR A 3 2.07 4.77 -11.02
C THR A 3 1.64 6.00 -11.81
N PHE A 4 0.69 6.79 -11.30
CA PHE A 4 0.19 7.96 -12.01
C PHE A 4 1.22 9.10 -11.99
N LYS A 5 1.65 9.57 -13.16
CA LYS A 5 2.71 10.59 -13.35
C LYS A 5 4.08 10.19 -12.77
N ASN A 6 4.34 8.90 -12.57
CA ASN A 6 5.66 8.41 -12.16
C ASN A 6 6.59 8.25 -13.38
N ARG A 7 7.89 8.50 -13.20
CA ARG A 7 8.93 8.26 -14.21
C ARG A 7 9.34 6.78 -14.28
N LYS A 8 9.11 6.02 -13.20
CA LYS A 8 9.30 4.57 -13.17
C LYS A 8 8.28 3.85 -14.04
N ALA A 9 8.68 2.72 -14.61
CA ALA A 9 7.76 1.89 -15.37
C ALA A 9 6.67 1.28 -14.45
N VAL A 10 5.54 0.92 -15.03
CA VAL A 10 4.38 0.41 -14.26
C VAL A 10 4.72 -0.90 -13.58
N GLU A 11 5.48 -1.76 -14.26
CA GLU A 11 5.98 -3.04 -13.77
C GLU A 11 6.91 -2.89 -12.56
N GLU A 12 7.79 -1.88 -12.56
CA GLU A 12 8.69 -1.61 -11.42
C GLU A 12 7.91 -1.12 -10.21
N CYS A 13 6.95 -0.21 -10.43
CA CYS A 13 6.07 0.26 -9.36
C CYS A 13 5.24 -0.88 -8.76
N LEU A 14 4.81 -1.83 -9.59
CA LEU A 14 4.04 -2.99 -9.15
C LEU A 14 4.90 -3.98 -8.37
N ALA A 15 6.12 -4.25 -8.84
CA ALA A 15 7.07 -5.11 -8.14
C ALA A 15 7.45 -4.53 -6.77
N ASP A 16 7.75 -3.23 -6.71
CA ASP A 16 8.03 -2.51 -5.47
C ASP A 16 6.83 -2.63 -4.51
N GLU A 17 5.60 -2.41 -5.00
CA GLU A 17 4.38 -2.52 -4.19
C GLU A 17 4.17 -3.93 -3.62
N ILE A 18 4.37 -4.97 -4.42
CA ILE A 18 4.24 -6.37 -3.97
C ILE A 18 5.29 -6.70 -2.89
N LEU A 19 6.53 -6.25 -3.08
CA LEU A 19 7.60 -6.45 -2.10
C LEU A 19 7.33 -5.74 -0.78
N MET A 20 6.88 -4.50 -0.82
CA MET A 20 6.50 -3.73 0.38
C MET A 20 5.30 -4.36 1.09
N ALA A 21 4.29 -4.80 0.34
CA ALA A 21 3.13 -5.48 0.89
C ALA A 21 3.50 -6.81 1.56
N ALA A 22 4.38 -7.61 0.94
CA ALA A 22 4.84 -8.88 1.51
C ALA A 22 5.63 -8.70 2.81
N LYS A 23 6.28 -7.55 2.99
CA LYS A 23 6.98 -7.19 4.23
C LYS A 23 6.06 -6.60 5.32
N GLY A 24 4.79 -6.35 4.99
CA GLY A 24 3.87 -5.64 5.89
C GLY A 24 4.25 -4.16 6.08
N ASP A 25 4.95 -3.57 5.11
CA ASP A 25 5.40 -2.18 5.20
C ASP A 25 4.24 -1.20 4.96
N MET A 26 4.08 -0.20 5.83
CA MET A 26 3.07 0.86 5.67
C MET A 26 3.30 1.75 4.45
N GLN A 27 4.48 1.71 3.83
CA GLN A 27 4.73 2.35 2.54
C GLN A 27 3.94 1.69 1.40
N SER A 28 3.51 0.43 1.57
CA SER A 28 2.55 -0.21 0.66
C SER A 28 1.18 0.44 0.81
N SER A 29 0.62 0.84 -0.33
CA SER A 29 -0.74 1.35 -0.39
C SER A 29 -1.78 0.33 0.06
N ALA A 30 -1.53 -0.97 -0.11
CA ALA A 30 -2.41 -2.04 0.34
C ALA A 30 -2.40 -2.18 1.86
N ILE A 31 -1.20 -2.21 2.46
CA ILE A 31 -1.05 -2.33 3.92
C ILE A 31 -1.60 -1.10 4.62
N ALA A 32 -1.25 0.10 4.16
CA ALA A 32 -1.77 1.34 4.74
C ALA A 32 -3.31 1.38 4.80
N LYS A 33 -3.98 0.94 3.72
CA LYS A 33 -5.45 0.86 3.68
C LYS A 33 -6.01 -0.20 4.61
N LYS A 34 -5.37 -1.37 4.70
CA LYS A 34 -5.78 -2.44 5.62
C LYS A 34 -5.77 -1.93 7.06
N GLU A 35 -4.65 -1.36 7.49
CA GLU A 35 -4.47 -0.86 8.85
C GLU A 35 -5.44 0.29 9.17
N GLU A 36 -5.70 1.17 8.19
CA GLU A 36 -6.70 2.22 8.33
C GLU A 36 -8.11 1.67 8.54
N LEU A 37 -8.52 0.68 7.74
CA LEU A 37 -9.83 0.05 7.90
C LEU A 37 -9.96 -0.67 9.25
N GLU A 38 -8.94 -1.40 9.67
CA GLU A 38 -8.92 -2.11 10.96
C GLU A 38 -8.99 -1.12 12.13
N ARG A 39 -8.29 0.01 12.05
CA ARG A 39 -8.37 1.08 13.05
C ARG A 39 -9.77 1.66 13.14
N ILE A 40 -10.39 2.03 12.02
CA ILE A 40 -11.76 2.56 11.99
C ILE A 40 -12.74 1.55 12.58
N ALA A 41 -12.64 0.28 12.17
CA ALA A 41 -13.48 -0.80 12.69
C ALA A 41 -13.30 -1.02 14.18
N SER A 42 -12.08 -0.84 14.72
CA SER A 42 -11.82 -0.91 16.15
C SER A 42 -12.39 0.29 16.91
N SER A 43 -12.36 1.49 16.33
CA SER A 43 -12.88 2.72 16.96
C SER A 43 -14.40 2.87 16.89
N ALA A 44 -15.06 2.12 16.00
CA ALA A 44 -16.51 2.12 15.84
C ALA A 44 -17.23 1.11 16.78
N ARG A 45 -16.53 0.58 17.78
CA ARG A 45 -17.08 -0.31 18.82
C ARG A 45 -17.46 0.45 20.08
#